data_AF-A0A2L2YQ77-F1
#
_entry.id   AF-A0A2L2YQ77-F1
#
_cell.length_a   1.000
_cell.length_b   1.000
_cell.length_c   1.000
_cell.angle_alpha   90.00
_cell.angle_beta   90.00
_cell.angle_gamma   90.00
#
_symmetry.space_group_name_H-M   'P 1'
#
loop_
_entity.id
_entity.type
_entity.pdbx_description
1 polymer ?
#
loop_
_entity_poly.entity_id
_entity_poly.type
_entity_poly.pdbx_seq_one_letter_code
_entity_poly.pdbx_strand_id
1 'polypeptide(L)' 'LKRTLLTRQFQLLKYGITSMHFSAAAGPNTKLFIDGKFGDSKTSEWIDVHNPATNEVVT' A
#
# COMPACT_ATOMS: atom_id res chain seq x y z
N LEU A 1 -54.70 4.02 2.21
CA LEU A 1 -54.19 4.25 0.84
C LEU A 1 -53.22 5.43 0.87
N LYS A 2 -51.91 5.19 1.04
CA LYS A 2 -50.79 6.01 0.54
C LYS A 2 -49.48 5.34 1.00
N ARG A 3 -48.70 4.97 0.00
CA ARG A 3 -47.39 4.30 0.08
C ARG A 3 -46.35 5.33 0.50
N THR A 4 -45.41 4.92 1.35
CA THR A 4 -44.05 5.48 1.35
C THR A 4 -43.09 4.40 1.86
N LEU A 5 -42.83 3.46 0.96
CA LEU A 5 -41.56 2.75 0.89
C LEU A 5 -40.46 3.80 0.69
N LEU A 6 -39.44 3.79 1.54
CA LEU A 6 -38.06 4.26 1.30
C LEU A 6 -37.51 4.93 2.56
N THR A 7 -36.91 4.15 3.45
CA THR A 7 -35.77 4.67 4.22
C THR A 7 -34.74 3.60 4.59
N ARG A 8 -34.76 2.41 3.96
CA ARG A 8 -33.66 1.44 4.01
C ARG A 8 -32.55 1.80 3.01
N GLN A 9 -32.04 3.03 3.04
CA GLN A 9 -30.90 3.41 2.20
C GLN A 9 -29.85 4.30 2.87
N PHE A 10 -29.85 4.39 4.20
CA PHE A 10 -28.81 5.14 4.95
C PHE A 10 -28.15 4.32 6.06
N GLN A 11 -27.86 3.04 5.81
CA GLN A 11 -27.10 2.20 6.75
C GLN A 11 -25.65 1.88 6.31
N LEU A 12 -25.14 2.46 5.22
CA LEU A 12 -23.79 2.11 4.70
C LEU A 12 -22.70 3.17 4.92
N LEU A 13 -22.98 4.29 5.58
CA LEU A 13 -22.00 5.35 5.82
C LEU A 13 -21.28 5.28 7.18
N LYS A 14 -21.64 4.32 8.05
CA LYS A 14 -21.00 4.19 9.38
C LYS A 14 -19.72 3.36 9.39
N TYR A 15 -19.50 2.55 8.37
CA TYR A 15 -18.28 1.75 8.21
C TYR A 15 -17.41 2.37 7.13
N GLY A 16 -17.12 3.68 7.29
CA GLY A 16 -16.20 4.39 6.41
C GLY A 16 -14.91 3.59 6.27
N ILE A 17 -14.53 3.36 5.02
CA ILE A 17 -13.29 2.68 4.65
C ILE A 17 -12.14 3.46 5.29
N THR A 18 -11.59 2.96 6.40
CA THR A 18 -10.34 3.47 6.94
C THR A 18 -9.27 3.25 5.88
N SER A 19 -8.84 4.35 5.24
CA SER A 19 -7.67 4.36 4.37
C SER A 19 -6.50 3.76 5.14
N MET A 20 -6.05 2.58 4.75
CA MET A 20 -4.81 2.01 5.27
C MET A 20 -3.66 2.76 4.59
N HIS A 21 -3.18 3.82 5.23
CA HIS A 21 -1.92 4.44 4.83
C HIS A 21 -0.79 3.48 5.22
N PHE A 22 -0.36 2.63 4.29
CA PHE A 22 0.92 1.94 4.42
C PHE A 22 2.00 3.01 4.27
N SER A 23 2.55 3.50 5.38
CA SER A 23 3.76 4.32 5.31
C SER A 23 4.83 3.48 4.63
N ALA A 24 5.28 3.91 3.44
CA ALA A 24 6.53 3.46 2.87
C ALA A 24 7.62 3.96 3.82
N ALA A 25 7.99 3.14 4.80
CA ALA A 25 9.20 3.38 5.56
C ALA A 25 10.32 3.47 4.52
N ALA A 26 11.12 4.55 4.54
CA ALA A 26 12.40 4.60 3.85
C ALA A 26 13.28 3.51 4.48
N GLY A 27 13.05 2.28 4.04
CA GLY A 27 13.67 1.08 4.56
C GLY A 27 15.09 0.97 4.04
N PRO A 28 15.93 0.13 4.66
CA PRO A 28 17.21 -0.23 4.07
C PRO A 28 16.98 -0.81 2.67
N ASN A 29 17.92 -0.55 1.76
CA ASN A 29 17.88 -1.08 0.40
C ASN A 29 17.50 -2.57 0.38
N THR A 30 16.71 -2.97 -0.61
CA THR A 30 16.19 -4.35 -0.70
C THR A 30 17.32 -5.38 -0.64
N LYS A 31 17.25 -6.30 0.34
CA LYS A 31 18.23 -7.37 0.53
C LYS A 31 18.09 -8.46 -0.52
N LEU A 32 19.21 -9.12 -0.84
CA LEU A 32 19.24 -10.28 -1.71
C LEU A 32 18.79 -11.51 -0.93
N PHE A 33 17.98 -12.37 -1.56
CA PHE A 33 17.61 -13.67 -1.00
C PHE A 33 18.31 -14.78 -1.79
N ILE A 34 19.37 -15.34 -1.22
CA ILE A 34 20.25 -16.32 -1.85
C ILE A 34 20.42 -17.49 -0.88
N ASP A 35 20.28 -18.72 -1.38
CA ASP A 35 20.42 -19.96 -0.59
C ASP A 35 19.57 -20.00 0.69
N GLY A 36 18.33 -19.49 0.59
CA GLY A 36 17.39 -19.49 1.71
C GLY A 36 17.68 -18.45 2.79
N LYS A 37 18.57 -17.48 2.53
CA LYS A 37 18.97 -16.45 3.50
C LYS A 37 18.93 -15.05 2.88
N PHE A 38 18.62 -14.06 3.71
CA PHE A 38 18.77 -12.66 3.34
C PHE A 38 20.22 -12.22 3.54
N GLY A 39 20.77 -11.46 2.59
CA GLY A 39 22.10 -10.88 2.65
C GLY A 39 22.16 -9.49 2.01
N ASP A 40 23.17 -8.72 2.39
CA ASP A 40 23.43 -7.40 1.82
C ASP A 40 24.10 -7.50 0.45
N SER A 41 23.78 -6.54 -0.42
CA SER A 41 24.46 -6.38 -1.70
C SER A 41 25.89 -5.88 -1.50
N LYS A 42 26.80 -6.27 -2.39
CA LYS A 42 28.20 -5.81 -2.41
C LYS A 42 28.47 -4.72 -3.46
N THR A 43 27.49 -4.40 -4.30
CA THR A 43 27.66 -3.36 -5.33
C THR A 43 27.57 -1.96 -4.73
N SER A 44 28.29 -1.01 -5.32
CA SER A 44 28.16 0.42 -5.05
C SER A 44 27.09 1.08 -5.92
N GLU A 45 26.64 0.40 -6.97
CA GLU A 45 25.63 0.91 -7.91
C GLU A 45 24.25 0.37 -7.54
N TRP A 46 23.28 1.27 -7.43
CA TRP A 46 21.89 0.96 -7.11
C TRP A 46 20.97 1.46 -8.20
N ILE A 47 19.83 0.80 -8.36
CA ILE A 47 18.77 1.18 -9.29
C ILE A 47 17.55 1.52 -8.45
N ASP A 48 16.99 2.70 -8.67
CA ASP A 48 15.78 3.14 -8.01
C ASP A 48 14.57 2.34 -8.51
N VAL A 49 13.76 1.86 -7.57
CA VAL A 49 12.46 1.27 -7.88
C VAL A 49 11.40 2.34 -7.72
N HIS A 50 10.73 2.67 -8.81
CA HIS A 50 9.66 3.67 -8.83
C HIS A 50 8.29 3.03 -8.74
N ASN A 51 7.40 3.63 -7.95
CA ASN A 51 5.98 3.33 -7.98
C ASN A 51 5.39 3.84 -9.32
N PRO A 52 4.80 2.98 -10.18
CA PRO A 52 4.26 3.42 -11.47
C PRO A 52 3.06 4.37 -11.36
N ALA A 53 2.41 4.46 -10.20
CA ALA A 53 1.27 5.35 -9.97
C ALA A 53 1.69 6.77 -9.53
N THR A 54 2.81 6.92 -8.83
CA THR A 54 3.24 8.20 -8.21
C THR A 54 4.63 8.66 -8.62
N ASN A 55 5.40 7.79 -9.28
CA ASN A 55 6.81 7.96 -9.64
C ASN A 55 7.77 8.17 -8.45
N GLU A 56 7.31 7.97 -7.22
CA GLU A 56 8.14 8.04 -6.02
C GLU A 56 9.06 6.82 -5.92
N VAL A 57 10.26 7.01 -5.36
CA VAL A 57 11.20 5.93 -5.05
C VAL A 57 10.75 5.20 -3.79
N VAL A 58 10.73 3.87 -3.81
CA VAL A 58 10.19 3.04 -2.70
C VAL A 58 11.22 2.15 -2.01
N THR A 59 12.51 2.27 -2.36
CA THR A 59 13.61 1.42 -1.87
C THR A 59 14.83 2.21 -1.46
#